data_AF-A0A9P1DTX4-F1
#
_entry.id   AF-A0A9P1DTX4-F1
#
_cell.length_a   1.000
_cell.length_b   1.000
_cell.length_c   1.000
_cell.angle_alpha   90.00
_cell.angle_beta   90.00
_cell.angle_gamma   90.00
#
_symmetry.space_group_name_H-M   'P 1'
#
loop_
_entity.id
_entity.type
_entity.pdbx_description
1 polymer ?
#
loop_
_entity_poly.entity_id
_entity_poly.type
_entity_poly.pdbx_seq_one_letter_code
_entity_poly.pdbx_strand_id
1 'polypeptide(L)'
;MDAAKNFLDATEERADLNQYWFSPATVSTFVAEICDKGGTAALVSTPSVYFSLPEDARKMCKVLDFDRQWQSDPGYVFYDFNQPEELPEELHGSFDFVLIDPPFITREVWEKYAITARFLAAKGACLLCTTIAENAAMMLELMGLHPAKFRPGIPNLVYQYSIYVNYSSDRLKALNPEIDQDDWQRHWRPASRPSDSDPSDPAERPVGAARSEESQPEMEEVPSFEETPELLLLGELRRQLFILKRAIEAIQAPLQMALRRNSKGISGTNQAAAKVDAARLSASEIVDALQQWLEAHGLEVSAAMDGSSEPWHMPELDETRSLLASHELSTDWSQRCRQAAGKLFQRSNQVLERTKMLKAQQKAGIVADVLKRVREKPEISWKLTDSVR
;
A
#
# COMPACT_ATOMS: atom_id res chain seq x y z
N MET A 1 2.96 11.19 -22.84
CA MET A 1 3.62 9.88 -22.66
C MET A 1 5.11 10.03 -22.40
N ASP A 2 5.83 10.86 -23.17
CA ASP A 2 7.29 10.99 -23.00
C ASP A 2 7.73 11.51 -21.63
N ALA A 3 7.06 12.50 -21.04
CA ALA A 3 7.46 13.07 -19.74
C ALA A 3 7.41 12.04 -18.58
N ALA A 4 6.33 11.26 -18.49
CA ALA A 4 6.18 10.20 -17.49
C ALA A 4 7.28 9.15 -17.64
N LYS A 5 7.52 8.67 -18.85
CA LYS A 5 8.59 7.70 -19.10
C LYS A 5 9.96 8.27 -18.74
N ASN A 6 10.24 9.51 -19.12
CA ASN A 6 11.52 10.17 -18.84
C ASN A 6 11.79 10.31 -17.33
N PHE A 7 10.77 10.66 -16.53
CA PHE A 7 10.91 10.70 -15.07
C PHE A 7 11.25 9.32 -14.51
N LEU A 8 10.47 8.30 -14.91
CA LEU A 8 10.63 6.93 -14.41
C LEU A 8 11.95 6.28 -14.81
N ASP A 9 12.47 6.59 -16.00
CA ASP A 9 13.79 6.12 -16.46
C ASP A 9 14.95 6.82 -15.71
N ALA A 10 14.73 8.05 -15.22
CA ALA A 10 15.76 8.87 -14.58
C ALA A 10 15.73 8.83 -13.04
N THR A 11 14.68 8.28 -12.44
CA THR A 11 14.46 8.27 -10.98
C THR A 11 14.15 6.87 -10.49
N GLU A 12 15.07 6.31 -9.70
CA GLU A 12 14.91 5.00 -9.09
C GLU A 12 13.96 5.04 -7.89
N GLU A 13 13.21 3.96 -7.68
CA GLU A 13 12.38 3.77 -6.48
C GLU A 13 13.26 3.59 -5.24
N ARG A 14 12.87 4.24 -4.14
CA ARG A 14 13.56 4.12 -2.85
C ARG A 14 12.76 3.30 -1.86
N ALA A 15 13.23 2.09 -1.60
CA ALA A 15 12.60 1.16 -0.67
C ALA A 15 12.55 1.68 0.78
N ASP A 16 13.54 2.47 1.21
CA ASP A 16 13.59 3.09 2.54
C ASP A 16 12.51 4.15 2.75
N LEU A 17 12.01 4.75 1.66
CA LEU A 17 10.91 5.71 1.68
C LEU A 17 9.56 5.09 1.28
N ASN A 18 9.54 3.77 1.04
CA ASN A 18 8.42 3.03 0.50
C ASN A 18 7.84 3.64 -0.79
N GLN A 19 8.71 4.14 -1.67
CA GLN A 19 8.33 4.72 -2.96
C GLN A 19 8.09 3.62 -4.00
N TYR A 20 6.93 3.66 -4.64
CA TYR A 20 6.61 2.86 -5.82
C TYR A 20 6.04 3.76 -6.89
N TRP A 21 6.41 3.51 -8.14
CA TRP A 21 5.96 4.35 -9.23
C TRP A 21 4.71 3.82 -9.92
N PHE A 22 3.79 4.74 -10.20
CA PHE A 22 2.73 4.51 -11.17
C PHE A 22 3.30 4.18 -12.55
N SER A 23 2.60 3.35 -13.31
CA SER A 23 2.92 3.09 -14.71
C SER A 23 2.87 4.38 -15.54
N PRO A 24 3.61 4.47 -16.65
CA PRO A 24 3.57 5.65 -17.52
C PRO A 24 2.16 6.02 -17.99
N ALA A 25 1.28 5.04 -18.23
CA ALA A 25 -0.09 5.31 -18.66
C ALA A 25 -0.97 5.82 -17.50
N THR A 26 -0.76 5.32 -16.27
CA THR A 26 -1.43 5.83 -15.07
C THR A 26 -1.01 7.26 -14.78
N VAL A 27 0.29 7.56 -14.81
CA VAL A 27 0.80 8.94 -14.67
C VAL A 27 0.19 9.85 -15.73
N SER A 28 0.17 9.41 -16.99
CA SER A 28 -0.43 10.19 -18.09
C SER A 28 -1.94 10.44 -17.86
N THR A 29 -2.65 9.48 -17.26
CA THR A 29 -4.06 9.60 -16.90
C THR A 29 -4.26 10.66 -15.81
N PHE A 30 -3.44 10.64 -14.75
CA PHE A 30 -3.51 11.63 -13.66
C PHE A 30 -3.15 13.03 -14.12
N VAL A 31 -2.11 13.17 -14.95
CA VAL A 31 -1.76 14.45 -15.59
C VAL A 31 -2.94 14.99 -16.40
N ALA A 32 -3.59 14.14 -17.20
CA ALA A 32 -4.76 14.55 -17.98
C ALA A 32 -5.95 14.98 -17.08
N GLU A 33 -6.21 14.25 -16.00
CA GLU A 33 -7.25 14.66 -15.02
C GLU A 33 -6.97 16.04 -14.42
N ILE A 34 -5.72 16.28 -13.98
CA ILE A 34 -5.32 17.57 -13.41
C ILE A 34 -5.48 18.69 -14.44
N CYS A 35 -5.01 18.48 -15.68
CA CYS A 35 -5.12 19.48 -16.73
C CYS A 35 -6.57 19.76 -17.15
N ASP A 36 -7.44 18.74 -17.20
CA ASP A 36 -8.85 18.89 -17.56
C ASP A 36 -9.66 19.64 -16.49
N LYS A 37 -9.33 19.41 -15.21
CA LYS A 37 -9.92 20.19 -14.11
C LYS A 37 -9.39 21.63 -14.10
N GLY A 38 -8.14 21.81 -14.49
CA GLY A 38 -7.47 23.12 -14.47
C GLY A 38 -7.23 23.62 -13.05
N GLY A 39 -6.80 24.87 -12.93
CA GLY A 39 -6.53 25.51 -11.64
C GLY A 39 -5.19 25.07 -11.03
N THR A 40 -5.11 25.16 -9.70
CA THR A 40 -3.93 24.82 -8.91
C THR A 40 -4.04 23.39 -8.37
N ALA A 41 -2.91 22.66 -8.30
CA ALA A 41 -2.90 21.31 -7.74
C ALA A 41 -1.79 21.07 -6.70
N ALA A 42 -2.14 20.37 -5.62
CA ALA A 42 -1.18 19.84 -4.65
C ALA A 42 -1.00 18.34 -4.85
N LEU A 43 0.24 17.93 -5.10
CA LEU A 43 0.62 16.56 -5.41
C LEU A 43 1.40 16.03 -4.22
N VAL A 44 0.70 15.36 -3.30
CA VAL A 44 1.23 14.90 -2.02
C VAL A 44 1.74 13.48 -2.19
N SER A 45 3.05 13.29 -1.97
CA SER A 45 3.77 12.03 -2.17
C SER A 45 3.66 11.44 -3.58
N THR A 46 3.46 12.31 -4.58
CA THR A 46 3.29 11.90 -5.99
C THR A 46 4.18 12.67 -6.97
N PRO A 47 5.51 12.62 -6.76
CA PRO A 47 6.48 13.39 -7.54
C PRO A 47 6.46 13.00 -9.03
N SER A 48 6.24 11.71 -9.33
CA SER A 48 6.17 11.22 -10.72
C SER A 48 5.08 11.91 -11.54
N VAL A 49 3.94 12.25 -10.91
CA VAL A 49 2.86 13.00 -11.55
C VAL A 49 3.26 14.46 -11.74
N TYR A 50 3.84 15.09 -10.70
CA TYR A 50 4.22 16.50 -10.72
C TYR A 50 5.24 16.79 -11.82
N PHE A 51 6.30 15.99 -11.89
CA PHE A 51 7.35 16.16 -12.89
C PHE A 51 6.90 15.76 -14.31
N SER A 52 5.72 15.15 -14.44
CA SER A 52 5.10 14.82 -15.73
C SER A 52 4.07 15.84 -16.21
N LEU A 53 3.73 16.84 -15.39
CA LEU A 53 2.83 17.93 -15.79
C LEU A 53 3.48 18.79 -16.89
N PRO A 54 2.68 19.33 -17.83
CA PRO A 54 3.15 20.39 -18.72
C PRO A 54 3.69 21.58 -17.93
N GLU A 55 4.71 22.26 -18.44
CA GLU A 55 5.43 23.31 -17.71
C GLU A 55 4.50 24.40 -17.14
N ASP A 56 3.55 24.88 -17.95
CA ASP A 56 2.62 25.94 -17.54
C ASP A 56 1.64 25.48 -16.45
N ALA A 57 1.19 24.23 -16.49
CA ALA A 57 0.38 23.64 -15.43
C ALA A 57 1.22 23.43 -14.16
N ARG A 58 2.45 22.91 -14.31
CA ARG A 58 3.36 22.63 -13.21
C ARG A 58 3.71 23.87 -12.39
N LYS A 59 3.87 25.03 -13.04
CA LYS A 59 4.12 26.33 -12.37
C LYS A 59 3.03 26.73 -11.38
N MET A 60 1.80 26.24 -11.58
CA MET A 60 0.65 26.50 -10.71
C MET A 60 0.45 25.41 -9.64
N CYS A 61 1.31 24.40 -9.61
CA CYS A 61 1.18 23.24 -8.74
C CYS A 61 2.31 23.21 -7.71
N LYS A 62 2.10 22.41 -6.66
CA LYS A 62 3.13 22.08 -5.67
C LYS A 62 3.25 20.58 -5.52
N VAL A 63 4.47 20.11 -5.26
CA VAL A 63 4.75 18.74 -4.85
C VAL A 63 5.20 18.74 -3.40
N LEU A 64 4.49 17.97 -2.57
CA LEU A 64 4.80 17.79 -1.16
C LEU A 64 5.40 16.40 -0.99
N ASP A 65 6.68 16.30 -0.67
CA ASP A 65 7.36 15.00 -0.55
C ASP A 65 8.42 15.03 0.55
N PHE A 66 8.64 13.88 1.19
CA PHE A 66 9.67 13.69 2.20
C PHE A 66 11.06 13.59 1.56
N ASP A 67 11.15 13.08 0.33
CA ASP A 67 12.41 12.93 -0.38
C ASP A 67 12.94 14.30 -0.84
N ARG A 68 14.09 14.68 -0.30
CA ARG A 68 14.74 15.97 -0.57
C ARG A 68 15.49 16.01 -1.90
N GLN A 69 15.50 14.95 -2.69
CA GLN A 69 16.20 14.97 -3.99
C GLN A 69 15.67 16.06 -4.94
N TRP A 70 14.41 16.49 -4.76
CA TRP A 70 13.78 17.57 -5.54
C TRP A 70 13.75 18.93 -4.85
N GLN A 71 14.47 19.12 -3.74
CA GLN A 71 14.43 20.36 -2.95
C GLN A 71 14.86 21.63 -3.70
N SER A 72 15.50 21.48 -4.86
CA SER A 72 15.89 22.59 -5.74
C SER A 72 14.78 23.04 -6.70
N ASP A 73 13.70 22.26 -6.84
CA ASP A 73 12.56 22.63 -7.67
C ASP A 73 11.70 23.69 -6.96
N PRO A 74 11.30 24.77 -7.64
CA PRO A 74 10.54 25.86 -7.02
C PRO A 74 9.12 25.47 -6.58
N GLY A 75 8.57 24.35 -7.09
CA GLY A 75 7.29 23.82 -6.63
C GLY A 75 7.42 22.75 -5.54
N TYR A 76 8.63 22.38 -5.15
CA TYR A 76 8.85 21.43 -4.06
C TYR A 76 8.58 22.07 -2.69
N VAL A 77 7.95 21.29 -1.83
CA VAL A 77 7.71 21.59 -0.42
C VAL A 77 8.10 20.34 0.36
N PHE A 78 9.04 20.48 1.31
CA PHE A 78 9.37 19.36 2.20
C PHE A 78 8.16 19.03 3.06
N TYR A 79 7.77 17.76 3.10
CA TYR A 79 6.60 17.30 3.82
C TYR A 79 6.90 16.01 4.59
N ASP A 80 6.63 16.03 5.89
CA ASP A 80 6.67 14.85 6.76
C ASP A 80 5.25 14.58 7.25
N PHE A 81 4.67 13.45 6.85
CA PHE A 81 3.29 13.11 7.23
C PHE A 81 3.10 12.93 8.74
N ASN A 82 4.17 12.76 9.53
CA ASN A 82 4.08 12.75 10.98
C ASN A 82 3.76 14.13 11.57
N GLN A 83 3.94 15.18 10.78
CA GLN A 83 3.66 16.57 11.12
C GLN A 83 2.67 17.16 10.08
N PRO A 84 1.44 16.61 9.97
CA PRO A 84 0.53 16.89 8.85
C PRO A 84 -0.01 18.33 8.81
N GLU A 85 0.16 19.08 9.89
CA GLU A 85 -0.23 20.48 10.07
C GLU A 85 0.93 21.45 9.80
N GLU A 86 2.18 20.98 9.72
CA GLU A 86 3.36 21.82 9.45
C GLU A 86 3.48 22.12 7.95
N LEU A 87 2.51 22.86 7.44
CA LEU A 87 2.44 23.31 6.07
C LEU A 87 2.66 24.84 6.01
N PRO A 88 3.33 25.36 4.97
CA PRO A 88 3.41 26.80 4.78
C PRO A 88 2.01 27.42 4.68
N GLU A 89 1.78 28.50 5.41
CA GLU A 89 0.45 29.12 5.56
C GLU A 89 -0.14 29.57 4.21
N GLU A 90 0.72 29.97 3.27
CA GLU A 90 0.32 30.35 1.91
C GLU A 90 -0.30 29.20 1.10
N LEU A 91 -0.11 27.95 1.53
CA LEU A 91 -0.68 26.78 0.87
C LEU A 91 -2.09 26.46 1.36
N HIS A 92 -2.53 27.07 2.47
CA HIS A 92 -3.81 26.74 3.08
C HIS A 92 -4.99 27.15 2.20
N GLY A 93 -5.84 26.19 1.85
CA GLY A 93 -7.04 26.39 1.03
C GLY A 93 -6.76 26.86 -0.39
N SER A 94 -5.55 26.62 -0.91
CA SER A 94 -5.05 27.23 -2.15
C SER A 94 -5.17 26.32 -3.38
N PHE A 95 -5.57 25.06 -3.21
CA PHE A 95 -5.55 24.07 -4.29
C PHE A 95 -6.95 23.61 -4.72
N ASP A 96 -7.25 23.75 -6.01
CA ASP A 96 -8.48 23.25 -6.64
C ASP A 96 -8.47 21.73 -6.82
N PHE A 97 -7.28 21.12 -6.84
CA PHE A 97 -7.07 19.69 -6.96
C PHE A 97 -6.03 19.19 -5.96
N VAL A 98 -6.29 18.07 -5.28
CA VAL A 98 -5.28 17.42 -4.42
C VAL A 98 -5.18 15.95 -4.78
N LEU A 99 -3.97 15.52 -5.15
CA LEU A 99 -3.65 14.13 -5.46
C LEU A 99 -2.75 13.55 -4.37
N ILE A 100 -3.13 12.39 -3.82
CA ILE A 100 -2.50 11.79 -2.64
C ILE A 100 -2.21 10.30 -2.84
N ASP A 101 -0.96 9.90 -2.67
CA ASP A 101 -0.52 8.50 -2.60
C ASP A 101 0.49 8.33 -1.44
N PRO A 102 0.02 7.98 -0.23
CA PRO A 102 0.89 7.97 0.95
C PRO A 102 1.88 6.78 0.89
N PRO A 103 3.02 6.86 1.58
CA PRO A 103 3.96 5.75 1.65
C PRO A 103 3.35 4.54 2.36
N PHE A 104 2.39 4.72 3.26
CA PHE A 104 1.68 3.61 3.89
C PHE A 104 0.17 3.84 3.84
N ILE A 105 -0.56 2.74 3.66
CA ILE A 105 -2.03 2.75 3.48
C ILE A 105 -2.78 2.34 4.76
N THR A 106 -2.14 2.46 5.92
CA THR A 106 -2.79 2.19 7.21
C THR A 106 -3.73 3.33 7.59
N ARG A 107 -4.70 3.07 8.48
CA ARG A 107 -5.63 4.10 8.97
C ARG A 107 -4.92 5.31 9.58
N GLU A 108 -3.94 5.07 10.44
CA GLU A 108 -3.19 6.13 11.10
C GLU A 108 -2.54 7.10 10.10
N VAL A 109 -1.96 6.56 9.02
CA VAL A 109 -1.37 7.40 7.97
C VAL A 109 -2.46 8.12 7.18
N TRP A 110 -3.58 7.45 6.84
CA TRP A 110 -4.69 8.12 6.16
C TRP A 110 -5.34 9.23 6.99
N GLU A 111 -5.41 9.11 8.31
CA GLU A 111 -5.88 10.18 9.20
C GLU A 111 -4.97 11.41 9.12
N LYS A 112 -3.65 11.22 9.09
CA LYS A 112 -2.66 12.29 8.91
C LYS A 112 -2.79 12.95 7.53
N TYR A 113 -2.91 12.17 6.46
CA TYR A 113 -3.12 12.71 5.11
C TYR A 113 -4.47 13.40 4.94
N ALA A 114 -5.52 12.96 5.65
CA ALA A 114 -6.81 13.65 5.65
C ALA A 114 -6.73 15.02 6.34
N ILE A 115 -5.88 15.19 7.36
CA ILE A 115 -5.57 16.50 7.94
C ILE A 115 -4.88 17.38 6.90
N THR A 116 -3.79 16.89 6.29
CA THR A 116 -3.06 17.61 5.22
C THR A 116 -3.98 18.00 4.07
N ALA A 117 -4.83 17.09 3.59
CA ALA A 117 -5.80 17.36 2.52
C ALA A 117 -6.73 18.52 2.87
N ARG A 118 -7.22 18.59 4.12
CA ARG A 118 -8.10 19.65 4.61
C ARG A 118 -7.42 21.01 4.67
N PHE A 119 -6.13 21.04 5.01
CA PHE A 119 -5.35 22.27 4.98
C PHE A 119 -5.12 22.74 3.55
N LEU A 120 -4.77 21.85 2.62
CA LEU A 120 -4.43 22.23 1.24
C LEU A 120 -5.65 22.57 0.38
N ALA A 121 -6.73 21.81 0.51
CA ALA A 121 -7.88 21.85 -0.38
C ALA A 121 -8.66 23.18 -0.27
N ALA A 122 -8.83 23.84 -1.42
CA ALA A 122 -9.80 24.92 -1.56
C ALA A 122 -11.23 24.39 -1.35
N LYS A 123 -12.16 25.30 -1.06
CA LYS A 123 -13.58 24.93 -0.90
C LYS A 123 -14.11 24.35 -2.22
N GLY A 124 -14.51 23.08 -2.19
CA GLY A 124 -15.02 22.37 -3.37
C GLY A 124 -13.93 21.73 -4.24
N ALA A 125 -12.69 21.65 -3.74
CA ALA A 125 -11.58 21.02 -4.45
C ALA A 125 -11.87 19.55 -4.80
N CYS A 126 -11.31 19.13 -5.93
CA CYS A 126 -11.28 17.75 -6.39
C CYS A 126 -10.19 16.97 -5.65
N LEU A 127 -10.55 15.91 -4.95
CA LEU A 127 -9.60 15.03 -4.26
C LEU A 127 -9.46 13.72 -5.04
N LEU A 128 -8.23 13.27 -5.28
CA LEU A 128 -7.91 11.96 -5.83
C LEU A 128 -6.92 11.26 -4.91
N CYS A 129 -7.34 10.15 -4.32
CA CYS A 129 -6.51 9.34 -3.42
C CYS A 129 -6.34 7.92 -3.96
N THR A 130 -5.15 7.35 -3.78
CA THR A 130 -4.84 5.97 -4.19
C THR A 130 -4.58 5.08 -2.98
N THR A 131 -5.27 3.94 -2.90
CA THR A 131 -5.10 2.94 -1.83
C THR A 131 -5.70 1.59 -2.29
N ILE A 132 -5.72 0.57 -1.43
CA ILE A 132 -6.39 -0.71 -1.71
C ILE A 132 -7.93 -0.65 -1.53
N ALA A 133 -8.63 -1.59 -2.16
CA ALA A 133 -10.09 -1.69 -2.16
C ALA A 133 -10.71 -1.75 -0.75
N GLU A 134 -10.03 -2.43 0.17
CA GLU A 134 -10.42 -2.66 1.57
C GLU A 134 -10.53 -1.34 2.36
N ASN A 135 -9.84 -0.29 1.93
CA ASN A 135 -9.88 1.02 2.57
C ASN A 135 -11.10 1.85 2.16
N ALA A 136 -12.00 1.35 1.29
CA ALA A 136 -13.12 2.13 0.77
C ALA A 136 -14.01 2.76 1.86
N ALA A 137 -14.33 2.02 2.92
CA ALA A 137 -15.14 2.54 4.03
C ALA A 137 -14.41 3.68 4.77
N MET A 138 -13.11 3.52 4.98
CA MET A 138 -12.27 4.53 5.63
C MET A 138 -12.10 5.79 4.77
N MET A 139 -11.93 5.65 3.46
CA MET A 139 -11.82 6.80 2.55
C MET A 139 -13.12 7.63 2.51
N LEU A 140 -14.27 6.95 2.58
CA LEU A 140 -15.57 7.61 2.71
C LEU A 140 -15.72 8.32 4.06
N GLU A 141 -15.33 7.67 5.16
CA GLU A 141 -15.40 8.20 6.52
C GLU A 141 -14.51 9.44 6.69
N LEU A 142 -13.24 9.37 6.29
CA LEU A 142 -12.25 10.42 6.54
C LEU A 142 -12.41 11.64 5.63
N MET A 143 -12.77 11.42 4.37
CA MET A 143 -12.69 12.46 3.32
C MET A 143 -13.89 12.48 2.37
N GLY A 144 -14.91 11.65 2.58
CA GLY A 144 -16.09 11.59 1.70
C GLY A 144 -15.80 11.05 0.30
N LEU A 145 -14.72 10.29 0.12
CA LEU A 145 -14.28 9.81 -1.19
C LEU A 145 -14.97 8.51 -1.59
N HIS A 146 -15.27 8.39 -2.87
CA HIS A 146 -15.96 7.25 -3.47
C HIS A 146 -15.03 6.53 -4.44
N PRO A 147 -15.10 5.19 -4.52
CA PRO A 147 -14.26 4.43 -5.43
C PRO A 147 -14.52 4.81 -6.89
N ALA A 148 -13.47 4.90 -7.71
CA ALA A 148 -13.54 5.06 -9.16
C ALA A 148 -13.32 3.73 -9.89
N LYS A 149 -13.79 3.62 -11.14
CA LYS A 149 -13.69 2.37 -11.90
C LYS A 149 -12.28 2.14 -12.42
N PHE A 150 -11.60 3.21 -12.84
CA PHE A 150 -10.19 3.17 -13.20
C PHE A 150 -9.34 2.75 -11.99
N ARG A 151 -8.40 1.83 -12.20
CA ARG A 151 -7.42 1.39 -11.20
C ARG A 151 -6.01 1.75 -11.67
N PRO A 152 -5.16 2.32 -10.80
CA PRO A 152 -3.80 2.67 -11.17
C PRO A 152 -2.93 1.42 -11.34
N GLY A 153 -2.06 1.42 -12.34
CA GLY A 153 -0.99 0.44 -12.49
C GLY A 153 0.23 0.85 -11.66
N ILE A 154 0.75 -0.05 -10.84
CA ILE A 154 1.96 0.15 -10.02
C ILE A 154 2.83 -1.12 -10.18
N PRO A 155 3.76 -1.15 -11.15
CA PRO A 155 4.40 -2.40 -11.59
C PRO A 155 5.15 -3.19 -10.51
N ASN A 156 5.73 -2.48 -9.54
CA ASN A 156 6.57 -3.09 -8.50
C ASN A 156 5.82 -3.36 -7.19
N LEU A 157 4.51 -3.08 -7.14
CA LEU A 157 3.69 -3.29 -5.96
C LEU A 157 2.83 -4.54 -6.09
N VAL A 158 2.74 -5.32 -5.00
CA VAL A 158 2.04 -6.62 -5.00
C VAL A 158 0.52 -6.45 -4.89
N TYR A 159 0.07 -5.34 -4.32
CA TYR A 159 -1.35 -5.05 -4.13
C TYR A 159 -1.88 -4.27 -5.32
N GLN A 160 -3.08 -4.64 -5.78
CA GLN A 160 -3.76 -3.85 -6.79
C GLN A 160 -4.50 -2.68 -6.13
N TYR A 161 -3.95 -1.48 -6.31
CA TYR A 161 -4.56 -0.25 -5.83
C TYR A 161 -5.80 0.12 -6.63
N SER A 162 -6.57 1.03 -6.05
CA SER A 162 -7.80 1.62 -6.52
C SER A 162 -7.76 3.12 -6.26
N ILE A 163 -8.59 3.88 -6.99
CA ILE A 163 -8.71 5.33 -6.82
C ILE A 163 -10.00 5.67 -6.10
N TYR A 164 -9.94 6.72 -5.28
CA TYR A 164 -11.06 7.29 -4.55
C TYR A 164 -11.14 8.78 -4.81
N VAL A 165 -12.33 9.27 -5.17
CA VAL A 165 -12.57 10.67 -5.56
C VAL A 165 -13.86 11.23 -4.97
N ASN A 166 -13.95 12.56 -4.84
CA ASN A 166 -15.18 13.29 -4.48
C ASN A 166 -15.87 13.96 -5.69
N TYR A 167 -15.42 13.67 -6.91
CA TYR A 167 -15.92 14.29 -8.14
C TYR A 167 -16.20 13.26 -9.24
N SER A 168 -16.93 13.68 -10.27
CA SER A 168 -17.17 12.86 -11.46
C SER A 168 -16.13 13.12 -12.56
N SER A 169 -15.69 12.04 -13.20
CA SER A 169 -14.80 12.06 -14.36
C SER A 169 -15.16 10.92 -15.32
N ASP A 170 -15.26 11.22 -16.61
CA ASP A 170 -15.50 10.19 -17.62
C ASP A 170 -14.27 9.30 -17.85
N ARG A 171 -13.07 9.86 -17.66
CA ARG A 171 -11.81 9.11 -17.74
C ARG A 171 -11.72 8.06 -16.65
N LEU A 172 -12.10 8.44 -15.41
CA LEU A 172 -12.05 7.54 -14.26
C LEU A 172 -13.20 6.51 -14.24
N LYS A 173 -14.18 6.61 -15.16
CA LYS A 173 -15.20 5.59 -15.41
C LYS A 173 -14.71 4.50 -16.38
N ALA A 174 -13.59 4.68 -17.05
CA ALA A 174 -13.00 3.65 -17.91
C ALA A 174 -12.13 2.67 -17.10
N LEU A 175 -12.02 1.42 -17.56
CA LEU A 175 -11.05 0.47 -17.01
C LEU A 175 -9.65 0.84 -17.49
N ASN A 176 -8.65 0.59 -16.65
CA ASN A 176 -7.25 0.71 -17.07
C ASN A 176 -6.87 -0.56 -17.84
N PRO A 177 -6.46 -0.47 -19.12
CA PRO A 177 -6.06 -1.64 -19.91
C PRO A 177 -4.81 -2.37 -19.38
N GLU A 178 -4.00 -1.73 -18.52
CA GLU A 178 -2.83 -2.34 -17.89
C GLU A 178 -3.16 -3.29 -16.72
N ILE A 179 -4.41 -3.28 -16.25
CA ILE A 179 -4.88 -3.99 -15.05
C ILE A 179 -5.94 -5.04 -15.43
N ASP A 180 -6.41 -5.82 -14.45
CA ASP A 180 -7.60 -6.64 -14.59
C ASP A 180 -8.79 -5.83 -15.16
N GLN A 181 -9.58 -6.50 -16.00
CA GLN A 181 -10.79 -5.92 -16.60
C GLN A 181 -12.02 -6.12 -15.70
N ASP A 182 -11.80 -6.45 -14.43
CA ASP A 182 -12.84 -6.75 -13.47
C ASP A 182 -13.42 -5.46 -12.89
N ASP A 183 -14.74 -5.38 -12.90
CA ASP A 183 -15.49 -4.25 -12.33
C ASP A 183 -15.55 -4.38 -10.80
N TRP A 184 -14.44 -4.02 -10.15
CA TRP A 184 -14.21 -4.21 -8.72
C TRP A 184 -15.22 -3.44 -7.83
N GLN A 185 -15.80 -2.35 -8.36
CA GLN A 185 -16.81 -1.56 -7.65
C GLN A 185 -18.06 -2.36 -7.29
N ARG A 186 -18.38 -3.43 -8.04
CA ARG A 186 -19.59 -4.25 -7.80
C ARG A 186 -19.64 -4.88 -6.41
N HIS A 187 -18.48 -5.06 -5.79
CA HIS A 187 -18.35 -5.62 -4.45
C HIS A 187 -18.45 -4.56 -3.35
N TRP A 188 -18.37 -3.27 -3.70
CA TRP A 188 -18.54 -2.16 -2.77
C TRP A 188 -20.01 -1.71 -2.73
N ARG A 189 -20.61 -1.78 -1.54
CA ARG A 189 -21.87 -1.11 -1.24
C ARG A 189 -21.68 -0.28 0.03
N PRO A 190 -21.88 1.04 -0.02
CA PRO A 190 -21.97 1.80 1.22
C PRO A 190 -23.16 1.25 2.00
N ALA A 191 -23.00 1.04 3.31
CA ALA A 191 -24.13 0.75 4.17
C ALA A 191 -25.15 1.90 3.99
N SER A 192 -26.36 1.57 3.55
CA SER A 192 -27.41 2.56 3.30
C SER A 192 -27.61 3.41 4.55
N ARG A 193 -27.50 4.74 4.42
CA ARG A 193 -28.04 5.63 5.46
C ARG A 193 -29.53 5.32 5.64
N PRO A 194 -30.07 5.30 6.86
CA PRO A 194 -31.52 5.29 7.06
C PRO A 194 -32.12 6.52 6.36
N SER A 195 -32.93 6.23 5.34
CA SER A 195 -33.91 7.06 4.63
C SER A 195 -33.79 8.59 4.72
N ASP A 196 -33.62 9.21 3.54
CA ASP A 196 -34.14 10.54 3.23
C ASP A 196 -35.61 10.64 3.69
N SER A 197 -35.85 11.45 4.71
CA SER A 197 -37.16 12.02 5.00
C SER A 197 -37.06 13.54 4.83
N ASP A 198 -37.85 14.02 3.87
CA ASP A 198 -38.25 15.39 3.53
C ASP A 198 -38.03 16.46 4.62
N PRO A 199 -37.49 17.66 4.29
CA PRO A 199 -37.33 18.75 5.25
C PRO A 199 -38.63 19.55 5.36
N SER A 200 -39.36 19.35 6.46
CA SER A 200 -40.41 20.27 6.87
C SER A 200 -40.24 20.69 8.33
N ASP A 201 -40.07 22.00 8.46
CA ASP A 201 -40.17 22.92 9.60
C ASP A 201 -38.97 23.20 10.54
N PRO A 202 -38.63 24.48 10.75
CA PRO A 202 -37.53 24.92 11.59
C PRO A 202 -38.01 25.15 13.04
N ALA A 203 -37.40 24.45 13.99
CA ALA A 203 -37.57 24.77 15.41
C ALA A 203 -36.28 25.37 15.97
N GLU A 204 -36.35 26.67 16.23
CA GLU A 204 -35.38 27.49 16.96
C GLU A 204 -34.89 26.80 18.26
N ARG A 205 -33.58 26.89 18.54
CA ARG A 205 -33.06 26.91 19.91
C ARG A 205 -31.86 27.86 20.05
N PRO A 206 -31.66 28.42 21.25
CA PRO A 206 -31.20 29.80 21.40
C PRO A 206 -29.68 29.93 21.61
N VAL A 207 -29.22 31.15 21.36
CA VAL A 207 -27.88 31.67 21.61
C VAL A 207 -27.64 31.79 23.12
N GLY A 208 -26.45 31.34 23.56
CA GLY A 208 -25.75 31.90 24.72
C GLY A 208 -25.59 30.97 25.91
N ALA A 209 -24.37 30.43 26.08
CA ALA A 209 -23.73 30.29 27.38
C ALA A 209 -22.21 30.14 27.18
N ALA A 210 -21.47 31.09 27.75
CA ALA A 210 -20.01 31.12 27.79
C ALA A 210 -19.45 29.82 28.41
N ARG A 211 -18.42 29.24 27.79
CA ARG A 211 -17.62 28.18 28.40
C ARG A 211 -16.40 28.80 29.07
N SER A 212 -16.42 28.71 30.40
CA SER A 212 -15.28 28.83 31.28
C SER A 212 -14.22 27.77 30.96
N GLU A 213 -12.96 28.15 31.13
CA GLU A 213 -11.78 27.30 31.08
C GLU A 213 -11.93 26.14 32.08
N GLU A 214 -12.07 24.92 31.56
CA GLU A 214 -11.96 23.68 32.34
C GLU A 214 -10.82 22.84 31.75
N SER A 215 -9.91 22.49 32.65
CA SER A 215 -8.68 21.75 32.49
C SER A 215 -8.85 20.48 31.63
N GLN A 216 -7.92 20.30 30.68
CA GLN A 216 -7.80 19.07 29.89
C GLN A 216 -7.58 17.86 30.81
N PRO A 217 -8.30 16.73 30.65
CA PRO A 217 -7.94 15.50 31.32
C PRO A 217 -6.73 14.89 30.62
N GLU A 218 -5.73 14.48 31.41
CA GLU A 218 -4.62 13.64 30.96
C GLU A 218 -5.17 12.43 30.20
N MET A 219 -4.83 12.30 28.92
CA MET A 219 -5.12 11.09 28.16
C MET A 219 -4.23 9.97 28.69
N GLU A 220 -4.83 8.95 29.29
CA GLU A 220 -4.17 7.65 29.49
C GLU A 220 -3.65 7.18 28.12
N GLU A 221 -2.32 7.01 28.01
CA GLU A 221 -1.66 6.51 26.81
C GLU A 221 -2.32 5.21 26.35
N VAL A 222 -2.84 5.22 25.12
CA VAL A 222 -3.29 4.00 24.45
C VAL A 222 -2.05 3.11 24.28
N PRO A 223 -2.04 1.87 24.81
CA PRO A 223 -0.84 1.02 24.74
C PRO A 223 -0.43 0.82 23.28
N SER A 224 0.83 1.09 22.96
CA SER A 224 1.40 0.79 21.65
C SER A 224 1.20 -0.70 21.32
N PHE A 225 0.92 -1.03 20.06
CA PHE A 225 0.90 -2.42 19.59
C PHE A 225 2.27 -3.07 19.83
N GLU A 226 2.43 -3.82 20.93
CA GLU A 226 3.62 -4.62 21.16
C GLU A 226 3.65 -5.75 20.12
N GLU A 227 4.70 -5.81 19.31
CA GLU A 227 4.92 -6.90 18.36
C GLU A 227 5.22 -8.19 19.14
N THR A 228 4.25 -9.09 19.19
CA THR A 228 4.40 -10.36 19.91
C THR A 228 5.47 -11.25 19.25
N PRO A 229 6.13 -12.16 20.00
CA PRO A 229 7.11 -13.08 19.43
C PRO A 229 6.59 -13.86 18.21
N GLU A 230 5.30 -14.22 18.20
CA GLU A 230 4.65 -14.89 17.08
C GLU A 230 4.54 -13.99 15.85
N LEU A 231 4.22 -12.70 16.02
CA LEU A 231 4.15 -11.74 14.93
C LEU A 231 5.53 -11.49 14.31
N LEU A 232 6.56 -11.37 15.14
CA LEU A 232 7.95 -11.25 14.70
C LEU A 232 8.39 -12.50 13.92
N LEU A 233 8.10 -13.69 14.45
CA LEU A 233 8.43 -14.96 13.83
C LEU A 233 7.76 -15.16 12.46
N LEU A 234 6.45 -14.88 12.37
CA LEU A 234 5.73 -14.96 11.09
C LEU A 234 6.18 -13.89 10.09
N GLY A 235 6.54 -12.70 10.58
CA GLY A 235 7.14 -11.65 9.77
C GLY A 235 8.46 -12.10 9.13
N GLU A 236 9.33 -12.73 9.93
CA GLU A 236 10.61 -13.27 9.47
C GLU A 236 10.44 -14.41 8.47
N LEU A 237 9.55 -15.38 8.77
CA LEU A 237 9.22 -16.45 7.83
C LEU A 237 8.73 -15.90 6.48
N ARG A 238 7.84 -14.90 6.52
CA ARG A 238 7.32 -14.27 5.31
C ARG A 238 8.43 -13.59 4.51
N ARG A 239 9.35 -12.91 5.18
CA ARG A 239 10.52 -12.26 4.56
C ARG A 239 11.39 -13.29 3.84
N GLN A 240 11.71 -14.42 4.49
CA GLN A 240 12.53 -15.46 3.89
C GLN A 240 11.85 -16.14 2.69
N LEU A 241 10.54 -16.41 2.78
CA LEU A 241 9.75 -16.93 1.64
C LEU A 241 9.78 -15.98 0.44
N PHE A 242 9.71 -14.67 0.69
CA PHE A 242 9.78 -13.66 -0.36
C PHE A 242 11.17 -13.57 -1.01
N ILE A 243 12.24 -13.63 -0.19
CA ILE A 243 13.63 -13.67 -0.69
C ILE A 243 13.84 -14.89 -1.60
N LEU A 244 13.39 -16.08 -1.17
CA LEU A 244 13.49 -17.29 -1.97
C LEU A 244 12.70 -17.18 -3.28
N LYS A 245 11.46 -16.67 -3.23
CA LYS A 245 10.64 -16.42 -4.41
C LYS A 245 11.38 -15.54 -5.43
N ARG A 246 11.94 -14.42 -4.98
CA ARG A 246 12.67 -13.47 -5.83
C ARG A 246 13.93 -14.09 -6.44
N ALA A 247 14.66 -14.90 -5.67
CA ALA A 247 15.83 -15.61 -6.17
C ALA A 247 15.47 -16.59 -7.30
N ILE A 248 14.35 -17.32 -7.17
CA ILE A 248 13.88 -18.24 -8.23
C ILE A 248 13.42 -17.45 -9.47
N GLU A 249 12.76 -16.31 -9.29
CA GLU A 249 12.35 -15.47 -10.42
C GLU A 249 13.53 -14.83 -11.16
N ALA A 250 14.63 -14.52 -10.45
CA ALA A 250 15.85 -13.99 -11.03
C ALA A 250 16.52 -14.95 -12.03
N ILE A 251 16.20 -16.26 -11.98
CA ILE A 251 16.67 -17.27 -12.94
C ILE A 251 16.08 -17.02 -14.34
N GLN A 252 14.89 -16.42 -14.44
CA GLN A 252 14.12 -16.38 -15.69
C GLN A 252 14.81 -15.57 -16.79
N ALA A 253 15.31 -14.37 -16.48
CA ALA A 253 15.93 -13.51 -17.48
C ALA A 253 17.21 -14.15 -18.08
N PRO A 254 18.18 -14.63 -17.28
CA PRO A 254 19.33 -15.38 -17.79
C PRO A 254 18.94 -16.62 -18.61
N LEU A 255 17.92 -17.37 -18.15
CA LEU A 255 17.47 -18.59 -18.81
C LEU A 255 16.86 -18.30 -20.18
N GLN A 256 15.99 -17.31 -20.28
CA GLN A 256 15.41 -16.89 -21.56
C GLN A 256 16.48 -16.40 -22.54
N MET A 257 17.50 -15.68 -22.05
CA MET A 257 18.65 -15.30 -22.87
C MET A 257 19.46 -16.51 -23.36
N ALA A 258 19.70 -17.50 -22.49
CA ALA A 258 20.40 -18.73 -22.84
C ALA A 258 19.64 -19.53 -23.91
N LEU A 259 18.33 -19.73 -23.73
CA LEU A 259 17.46 -20.43 -24.69
C LEU A 259 17.42 -19.74 -26.07
N ARG A 260 17.34 -18.40 -26.08
CA ARG A 260 17.37 -17.60 -27.32
C ARG A 260 18.72 -17.66 -28.05
N ARG A 261 19.83 -17.77 -27.32
CA ARG A 261 21.17 -17.88 -27.92
C ARG A 261 21.44 -19.28 -28.45
N ASN A 262 21.01 -20.32 -27.72
CA ASN A 262 21.10 -21.71 -28.16
C ASN A 262 20.32 -21.95 -29.45
N SER A 263 19.10 -21.41 -29.57
CA SER A 263 18.27 -21.54 -30.78
C SER A 263 18.84 -20.81 -32.00
N LYS A 264 19.70 -19.81 -31.82
CA LYS A 264 20.31 -19.04 -32.92
C LYS A 264 21.75 -19.46 -33.27
N GLY A 265 22.32 -20.46 -32.58
CA GLY A 265 23.69 -20.93 -32.83
C GLY A 265 24.78 -19.88 -32.60
N ILE A 266 24.52 -18.86 -31.77
CA ILE A 266 25.40 -17.70 -31.58
C ILE A 266 26.52 -18.03 -30.58
N SER A 267 27.77 -17.62 -30.86
CA SER A 267 28.90 -17.78 -29.92
C SER A 267 28.67 -17.01 -28.61
N GLY A 268 28.97 -17.61 -27.44
CA GLY A 268 28.73 -17.02 -26.11
C GLY A 268 27.63 -17.69 -25.28
N THR A 269 27.17 -18.88 -25.68
CA THR A 269 26.27 -19.77 -24.92
C THR A 269 26.78 -20.04 -23.50
N ASN A 270 28.09 -20.23 -23.34
CA ASN A 270 28.73 -20.50 -22.04
C ASN A 270 28.53 -19.37 -21.03
N GLN A 271 28.52 -18.10 -21.45
CA GLN A 271 28.35 -16.97 -20.51
C GLN A 271 26.90 -16.80 -20.06
N ALA A 272 25.93 -17.09 -20.93
CA ALA A 272 24.51 -17.07 -20.55
C ALA A 272 24.15 -18.25 -19.63
N ALA A 273 24.67 -19.45 -19.93
CA ALA A 273 24.52 -20.62 -19.08
C ALA A 273 25.15 -20.39 -17.69
N ALA A 274 26.36 -19.82 -17.63
CA ALA A 274 27.01 -19.48 -16.35
C ALA A 274 26.18 -18.52 -15.49
N LYS A 275 25.46 -17.56 -16.09
CA LYS A 275 24.55 -16.67 -15.35
C LYS A 275 23.33 -17.41 -14.81
N VAL A 276 22.81 -18.40 -15.54
CA VAL A 276 21.73 -19.27 -15.03
C VAL A 276 22.25 -20.08 -13.85
N ASP A 277 23.43 -20.69 -13.96
CA ASP A 277 24.03 -21.48 -12.87
C ASP A 277 24.31 -20.63 -11.62
N ALA A 278 24.80 -19.39 -11.80
CA ALA A 278 25.01 -18.48 -10.67
C ALA A 278 23.69 -18.11 -9.96
N ALA A 279 22.64 -17.78 -10.71
CA ALA A 279 21.33 -17.48 -10.14
C ALA A 279 20.71 -18.72 -9.45
N ARG A 280 20.89 -19.91 -10.04
CA ARG A 280 20.44 -21.18 -9.47
C ARG A 280 21.17 -21.50 -8.16
N LEU A 281 22.50 -21.33 -8.13
CA LEU A 281 23.30 -21.57 -6.92
C LEU A 281 22.88 -20.62 -5.79
N SER A 282 22.70 -19.33 -6.09
CA SER A 282 22.20 -18.35 -5.13
C SER A 282 20.81 -18.73 -4.58
N ALA A 283 19.89 -19.20 -5.44
CA ALA A 283 18.60 -19.68 -5.00
C ALA A 283 18.73 -20.95 -4.12
N SER A 284 19.64 -21.86 -4.44
CA SER A 284 19.92 -23.07 -3.62
C SER A 284 20.45 -22.72 -2.23
N GLU A 285 21.36 -21.75 -2.12
CA GLU A 285 21.86 -21.28 -0.82
C GLU A 285 20.74 -20.69 0.05
N ILE A 286 19.78 -19.97 -0.56
CA ILE A 286 18.62 -19.44 0.16
C ILE A 286 17.68 -20.58 0.61
N VAL A 287 17.49 -21.62 -0.22
CA VAL A 287 16.72 -22.81 0.18
C VAL A 287 17.37 -23.48 1.39
N ASP A 288 18.70 -23.61 1.42
CA ASP A 288 19.43 -24.18 2.54
C ASP A 288 19.32 -23.34 3.82
N ALA A 289 19.44 -22.02 3.69
CA ALA A 289 19.26 -21.10 4.81
C ALA A 289 17.85 -21.17 5.40
N LEU A 290 16.81 -21.18 4.55
CA LEU A 290 15.42 -21.29 4.99
C LEU A 290 15.13 -22.66 5.63
N GLN A 291 15.68 -23.75 5.07
CA GLN A 291 15.54 -25.08 5.65
C GLN A 291 16.16 -25.14 7.06
N GLN A 292 17.38 -24.64 7.24
CA GLN A 292 18.02 -24.58 8.55
C GLN A 292 17.24 -23.71 9.53
N TRP A 293 16.67 -22.60 9.05
CA TRP A 293 15.85 -21.73 9.89
C TRP A 293 14.55 -22.42 10.33
N LEU A 294 13.89 -23.17 9.43
CA LEU A 294 12.70 -23.96 9.74
C LEU A 294 13.00 -25.15 10.66
N GLU A 295 14.18 -25.74 10.60
CA GLU A 295 14.60 -26.77 11.56
C GLU A 295 14.74 -26.19 12.98
N ALA A 296 15.22 -24.95 13.09
CA ALA A 296 15.36 -24.27 14.38
C ALA A 296 14.03 -23.75 14.95
N HIS A 297 13.13 -23.24 14.10
CA HIS A 297 11.91 -22.55 14.53
C HIS A 297 10.60 -23.24 14.13
N GLY A 298 10.66 -24.41 13.50
CA GLY A 298 9.50 -25.04 12.86
C GLY A 298 8.36 -25.38 13.82
N LEU A 299 8.66 -25.70 15.08
CA LEU A 299 7.64 -25.93 16.11
C LEU A 299 6.92 -24.63 16.49
N GLU A 300 7.67 -23.53 16.64
CA GLU A 300 7.13 -22.22 16.97
C GLU A 300 6.28 -21.66 15.81
N VAL A 301 6.73 -21.91 14.57
CA VAL A 301 5.99 -21.55 13.36
C VAL A 301 4.66 -22.29 13.32
N SER A 302 4.63 -23.60 13.56
CA SER A 302 3.37 -24.37 13.60
C SER A 302 2.43 -23.89 14.69
N ALA A 303 2.95 -23.67 15.90
CA ALA A 303 2.17 -23.12 17.00
C ALA A 303 1.55 -21.76 16.63
N ALA A 304 2.33 -20.88 15.99
CA ALA A 304 1.85 -19.58 15.51
C ALA A 304 0.84 -19.72 14.36
N MET A 305 1.02 -20.68 13.46
CA MET A 305 0.23 -20.81 12.24
C MET A 305 -1.14 -21.46 12.44
N ASP A 306 -1.19 -22.66 13.04
CA ASP A 306 -2.42 -23.44 13.22
C ASP A 306 -2.56 -24.05 14.61
N GLY A 307 -1.60 -23.81 15.51
CA GLY A 307 -1.59 -24.36 16.86
C GLY A 307 -1.12 -25.82 16.94
N SER A 308 -0.57 -26.35 15.84
CA SER A 308 -0.01 -27.70 15.81
C SER A 308 1.27 -27.82 16.65
N SER A 309 1.48 -29.02 17.20
CA SER A 309 2.70 -29.40 17.92
C SER A 309 3.70 -30.15 17.02
N GLU A 310 3.40 -30.31 15.74
CA GLU A 310 4.31 -30.92 14.76
C GLU A 310 5.14 -29.84 14.04
N PRO A 311 6.41 -30.11 13.69
CA PRO A 311 7.24 -29.13 12.97
C PRO A 311 6.61 -28.70 11.66
N TRP A 312 6.68 -27.40 11.37
CA TRP A 312 6.10 -26.84 10.15
C TRP A 312 6.74 -27.45 8.91
N HIS A 313 5.94 -28.20 8.14
CA HIS A 313 6.41 -28.89 6.95
C HIS A 313 6.04 -28.14 5.67
N MET A 314 7.04 -27.92 4.81
CA MET A 314 6.90 -27.24 3.52
C MET A 314 7.33 -28.15 2.37
N PRO A 315 6.43 -28.97 1.81
CA PRO A 315 6.75 -29.81 0.65
C PRO A 315 7.19 -28.98 -0.56
N GLU A 316 6.73 -27.72 -0.67
CA GLU A 316 7.13 -26.79 -1.72
C GLU A 316 8.63 -26.44 -1.66
N LEU A 317 9.23 -26.48 -0.46
CA LEU A 317 10.66 -26.21 -0.28
C LEU A 317 11.50 -27.39 -0.79
N ASP A 318 11.06 -28.63 -0.51
CA ASP A 318 11.69 -29.85 -1.02
C ASP A 318 11.57 -29.97 -2.55
N GLU A 319 10.39 -29.66 -3.09
CA GLU A 319 10.19 -29.58 -4.55
C GLU A 319 11.10 -28.54 -5.19
N THR A 320 11.25 -27.36 -4.57
CA THR A 320 12.12 -26.29 -5.05
C THR A 320 13.57 -26.71 -5.00
N ARG A 321 14.01 -27.35 -3.92
CA ARG A 321 15.35 -27.93 -3.78
C ARG A 321 15.64 -28.92 -4.90
N SER A 322 14.72 -29.87 -5.14
CA SER A 322 14.85 -30.86 -6.21
C SER A 322 14.90 -30.20 -7.59
N LEU A 323 14.07 -29.19 -7.84
CA LEU A 323 14.05 -28.44 -9.09
C LEU A 323 15.39 -27.71 -9.35
N LEU A 324 15.95 -27.08 -8.31
CA LEU A 324 17.21 -26.34 -8.41
C LEU A 324 18.43 -27.26 -8.50
N ALA A 325 18.33 -28.54 -8.14
CA ALA A 325 19.40 -29.51 -8.37
C ALA A 325 19.56 -29.91 -9.86
N SER A 326 18.55 -29.64 -10.69
CA SER A 326 18.63 -29.87 -12.13
C SER A 326 19.51 -28.82 -12.82
N HIS A 327 20.35 -29.28 -13.76
CA HIS A 327 21.15 -28.43 -14.66
C HIS A 327 20.48 -28.24 -16.04
N GLU A 328 19.18 -28.53 -16.13
CA GLU A 328 18.46 -28.51 -17.40
C GLU A 328 18.12 -27.08 -17.86
N LEU A 329 18.56 -26.71 -19.05
CA LEU A 329 18.19 -25.45 -19.70
C LEU A 329 17.07 -25.70 -20.71
N SER A 330 15.83 -25.75 -20.23
CA SER A 330 14.66 -25.98 -21.08
C SER A 330 13.51 -25.01 -20.78
N THR A 331 12.57 -24.92 -21.72
CA THR A 331 11.31 -24.17 -21.54
C THR A 331 10.43 -24.81 -20.46
N ASP A 332 10.49 -26.14 -20.31
CA ASP A 332 9.81 -26.86 -19.24
C ASP A 332 10.38 -26.48 -17.87
N TRP A 333 11.71 -26.50 -17.73
CA TRP A 333 12.38 -26.07 -16.49
C TRP A 333 12.04 -24.61 -16.13
N SER A 334 12.01 -23.70 -17.12
CA SER A 334 11.54 -22.31 -16.94
C SER A 334 10.12 -22.24 -16.37
N GLN A 335 9.21 -23.05 -16.88
CA GLN A 335 7.82 -23.12 -16.41
C GLN A 335 7.74 -23.66 -14.98
N ARG A 336 8.51 -24.71 -14.66
CA ARG A 336 8.57 -25.29 -13.32
C ARG A 336 9.13 -24.31 -12.29
N CYS A 337 10.14 -23.51 -12.64
CA CYS A 337 10.63 -22.43 -11.77
C CYS A 337 9.55 -21.36 -11.50
N ARG A 338 8.75 -20.98 -12.50
CA ARG A 338 7.62 -20.06 -12.31
C ARG A 338 6.54 -20.67 -11.41
N GLN A 339 6.23 -21.95 -11.57
CA GLN A 339 5.29 -22.66 -10.71
C GLN A 339 5.78 -22.73 -9.26
N ALA A 340 7.06 -23.03 -9.03
CA ALA A 340 7.67 -23.03 -7.70
C ALA A 340 7.58 -21.66 -7.02
N ALA A 341 7.92 -20.58 -7.75
CA ALA A 341 7.77 -19.21 -7.24
C ALA A 341 6.30 -18.86 -6.91
N GLY A 342 5.35 -19.36 -7.71
CA GLY A 342 3.91 -19.20 -7.45
C GLY A 342 3.45 -19.93 -6.18
N LYS A 343 3.92 -21.16 -5.94
CA LYS A 343 3.62 -21.92 -4.71
C LYS A 343 4.20 -21.23 -3.47
N LEU A 344 5.44 -20.74 -3.54
CA LEU A 344 6.06 -19.97 -2.45
C LEU A 344 5.29 -18.67 -2.16
N PHE A 345 4.78 -18.01 -3.19
CA PHE A 345 3.92 -16.84 -3.03
C PHE A 345 2.60 -17.19 -2.31
N GLN A 346 1.95 -18.28 -2.70
CA GLN A 346 0.75 -18.77 -2.02
C GLN A 346 1.02 -19.05 -0.54
N ARG A 347 2.14 -19.69 -0.21
CA ARG A 347 2.57 -19.92 1.18
C ARG A 347 2.84 -18.61 1.92
N SER A 348 3.54 -17.66 1.31
CA SER A 348 3.74 -16.34 1.89
C SER A 348 2.43 -15.61 2.20
N ASN A 349 1.40 -15.78 1.37
CA ASN A 349 0.08 -15.19 1.60
C ASN A 349 -0.67 -15.88 2.75
N GLN A 350 -0.55 -17.20 2.89
CA GLN A 350 -1.12 -17.90 4.06
C GLN A 350 -0.53 -17.38 5.37
N VAL A 351 0.80 -17.17 5.41
CA VAL A 351 1.48 -16.56 6.57
C VAL A 351 0.93 -15.15 6.84
N LEU A 352 0.77 -14.32 5.80
CA LEU A 352 0.19 -12.98 5.94
C LEU A 352 -1.22 -13.01 6.53
N GLU A 353 -2.11 -13.84 6.00
CA GLU A 353 -3.49 -13.91 6.49
C GLU A 353 -3.54 -14.34 7.96
N ARG A 354 -2.65 -15.25 8.37
CA ARG A 354 -2.50 -15.60 9.77
C ARG A 354 -1.95 -14.46 10.62
N THR A 355 -0.93 -13.73 10.15
CA THR A 355 -0.42 -12.53 10.83
C THR A 355 -1.53 -11.49 11.04
N LYS A 356 -2.38 -11.25 10.02
CA LYS A 356 -3.53 -10.34 10.14
C LYS A 356 -4.52 -10.83 11.20
N MET A 357 -4.83 -12.12 11.20
CA MET A 357 -5.74 -12.71 12.19
C MET A 357 -5.19 -12.58 13.62
N LEU A 358 -3.89 -12.83 13.85
CA LEU A 358 -3.27 -12.64 15.16
C LEU A 358 -3.32 -11.18 15.62
N LYS A 359 -3.02 -10.21 14.73
CA LYS A 359 -3.15 -8.77 15.03
C LYS A 359 -4.59 -8.39 15.38
N ALA A 360 -5.58 -8.96 14.70
CA ALA A 360 -6.99 -8.73 15.00
C ALA A 360 -7.40 -9.32 16.36
N GLN A 361 -6.91 -10.52 16.71
CA GLN A 361 -7.13 -11.15 18.02
C GLN A 361 -6.50 -10.35 19.16
N GLN A 362 -5.26 -9.86 18.98
CA GLN A 362 -4.59 -8.98 19.94
C GLN A 362 -5.41 -7.70 20.17
N LYS A 363 -5.89 -7.07 19.10
CA LYS A 363 -6.75 -5.88 19.17
C LYS A 363 -8.04 -6.16 19.94
N ALA A 364 -8.69 -7.30 19.68
CA ALA A 364 -9.92 -7.69 20.38
C ALA A 364 -9.69 -7.95 21.88
N GLY A 365 -8.56 -8.58 22.23
CA GLY A 365 -8.15 -8.81 23.62
C GLY A 365 -7.92 -7.50 24.39
N ILE A 366 -7.17 -6.56 23.80
CA ILE A 366 -6.94 -5.23 24.39
C ILE A 366 -8.27 -4.51 24.64
N VAL A 367 -9.19 -4.53 23.68
CA VAL A 367 -10.51 -3.91 23.83
C VAL A 367 -11.32 -4.58 24.95
N ALA A 368 -11.29 -5.91 25.05
CA ALA A 368 -11.99 -6.63 26.12
C ALA A 368 -11.44 -6.31 27.52
N ASP A 369 -10.11 -6.20 27.66
CA ASP A 369 -9.46 -5.85 28.92
C ASP A 369 -9.76 -4.41 29.35
N VAL A 370 -9.76 -3.45 28.41
CA VAL A 370 -10.19 -2.07 28.66
C VAL A 370 -11.64 -2.03 29.14
N LEU A 371 -12.55 -2.72 28.45
CA LEU A 371 -13.97 -2.79 28.84
C LEU A 371 -14.17 -3.43 30.22
N LYS A 372 -13.36 -4.42 30.59
CA LYS A 372 -13.40 -5.05 31.91
C LYS A 372 -12.94 -4.08 33.00
N ARG A 373 -11.83 -3.35 32.79
CA ARG A 373 -11.33 -2.34 33.73
C ARG A 373 -12.33 -1.19 33.95
N VAL A 374 -13.03 -0.77 32.90
CA VAL A 374 -14.11 0.22 32.98
C VAL A 374 -15.29 -0.29 33.83
N ARG A 375 -15.63 -1.58 33.75
CA ARG A 375 -16.71 -2.18 34.56
C ARG A 375 -16.34 -2.34 36.04
N GLU A 376 -15.07 -2.51 36.37
CA GLU A 376 -14.58 -2.76 37.74
C GLU A 376 -14.32 -1.46 38.54
N LYS A 377 -14.37 -0.28 37.92
CA LYS A 377 -14.30 1.04 38.57
C LYS A 377 -15.59 1.84 38.33
N PRO A 378 -16.63 1.75 39.21
CA PRO A 378 -17.92 2.38 38.96
C PRO A 378 -17.96 3.91 39.10
N GLU A 379 -16.88 4.57 39.54
CA GLU A 379 -16.87 6.02 39.80
C GLU A 379 -16.52 6.90 38.58
N ILE A 380 -16.33 6.31 37.38
CA ILE A 380 -16.20 7.08 36.12
C ILE A 380 -17.26 6.59 35.11
N SER A 381 -18.50 6.46 35.58
CA SER A 381 -19.65 6.34 34.70
C SER A 381 -20.17 7.75 34.49
N TRP A 382 -19.77 8.48 33.43
CA TRP A 382 -20.59 9.29 32.48
C TRP A 382 -19.63 9.91 31.43
N LYS A 383 -19.54 9.34 30.21
CA LYS A 383 -19.15 9.99 28.92
C LYS A 383 -18.80 9.00 27.79
N LEU A 384 -19.47 7.84 27.71
CA LEU A 384 -19.32 6.94 26.55
C LEU A 384 -20.65 6.28 26.21
N THR A 385 -21.59 7.06 25.66
CA THR A 385 -22.79 6.49 25.00
C THR A 385 -23.14 7.10 23.65
N ASP A 386 -22.40 8.05 23.09
CA ASP A 386 -22.79 8.71 21.82
C ASP A 386 -21.84 8.48 20.63
N SER A 387 -21.06 7.39 20.60
CA SER A 387 -20.17 7.12 19.44
C SER A 387 -20.23 5.69 18.89
N VAL A 388 -21.28 4.93 19.22
CA VAL A 388 -21.61 3.69 18.49
C VAL A 388 -23.12 3.66 18.22
N ARG A 389 -23.54 4.39 17.19
CA ARG A 389 -24.72 4.08 16.38
C ARG A 389 -24.46 4.39 14.93
#